data_AF-A0A846HPX1-F1
#
_entry.id   AF-A0A846HPX1-F1
#
_cell.length_a   1.000
_cell.length_b   1.000
_cell.length_c   1.000
_cell.angle_alpha   90.00
_cell.angle_beta   90.00
_cell.angle_gamma   90.00
#
_symmetry.space_group_name_H-M   'P 1'
#
loop_
_entity.id
_entity.type
_entity.pdbx_description
1 polymer ?
#
loop_
_entity_poly.entity_id
_entity_poly.type
_entity_poly.pdbx_seq_one_letter_code
_entity_poly.pdbx_strand_id
1 'polypeptide(L)'
;MIRTQIQFRDEQLQSLRARAMREQVSISALVRQAVDAWVKDDTGATDDEKIRRAIAAGGRFASGLHDVAREHDAYLADDLHR
;
A
#
# COMPACT_ATOMS: atom_id res chain seq x y z
N MET A 1 -4.69 15.61 -18.39
CA MET A 1 -5.24 14.26 -18.70
C MET A 1 -5.20 14.05 -20.20
N ILE A 2 -4.95 12.82 -20.64
CA ILE A 2 -5.02 12.42 -22.05
C ILE A 2 -6.37 11.71 -22.28
N ARG A 3 -7.03 11.96 -23.40
CA ARG A 3 -8.31 11.31 -23.72
C ARG A 3 -8.06 9.89 -24.20
N THR A 4 -8.61 8.92 -23.49
CA THR A 4 -8.56 7.51 -23.85
C THR A 4 -9.96 6.93 -23.85
N GLN A 5 -10.32 6.18 -24.90
CA GLN A 5 -11.59 5.47 -24.98
C GLN A 5 -11.39 4.04 -24.45
N ILE A 6 -12.18 3.67 -23.44
CA ILE A 6 -12.13 2.36 -22.79
C ILE A 6 -13.55 1.77 -22.85
N GLN A 7 -13.66 0.50 -23.21
CA GLN A 7 -14.94 -0.21 -23.21
C GLN A 7 -15.11 -0.97 -21.89
N PHE A 8 -16.32 -0.95 -21.35
CA PHE A 8 -16.72 -1.69 -20.16
C PHE A 8 -17.83 -2.67 -20.52
N ARG A 9 -17.87 -3.81 -19.84
CA ARG A 9 -19.05 -4.66 -19.85
C ARG A 9 -20.19 -3.97 -19.09
N ASP A 10 -21.43 -4.32 -19.43
CA ASP A 10 -22.62 -3.71 -18.83
C ASP A 10 -22.64 -3.83 -17.30
N GLU A 11 -22.27 -5.01 -16.78
CA GLU A 11 -22.15 -5.29 -15.35
C GLU A 11 -21.14 -4.38 -14.62
N GLN A 12 -20.02 -4.07 -15.29
CA GLN A 12 -18.97 -3.19 -14.74
C GLN A 12 -19.48 -1.75 -14.68
N LEU A 13 -20.15 -1.30 -15.75
CA LEU A 13 -20.71 0.05 -15.80
C LEU A 13 -21.83 0.24 -14.77
N GLN A 14 -22.70 -0.76 -14.58
CA GLN A 14 -23.73 -0.73 -13.55
C GLN A 14 -23.11 -0.62 -12.14
N SER A 15 -22.07 -1.40 -11.87
CA SER A 15 -21.34 -1.36 -10.59
C SER A 15 -20.70 0.02 -10.34
N LEU A 16 -20.07 0.59 -11.38
CA LEU A 16 -19.48 1.93 -11.30
C LEU A 16 -20.53 3.01 -11.07
N ARG A 17 -21.70 2.94 -11.73
CA ARG A 17 -22.81 3.88 -11.54
C ARG A 17 -23.36 3.83 -10.12
N ALA A 18 -23.64 2.63 -9.61
CA ALA A 18 -24.18 2.47 -8.26
C ALA A 18 -23.23 3.04 -7.20
N ARG A 19 -21.92 2.82 -7.37
CA ARG A 19 -20.89 3.35 -6.47
C ARG A 19 -20.72 4.87 -6.60
N ALA A 20 -20.67 5.39 -7.83
CA ALA A 20 -20.60 6.82 -8.10
C ALA A 20 -21.78 7.59 -7.49
N MET A 21 -23.00 7.04 -7.56
CA MET A 21 -24.18 7.62 -6.92
C MET A 21 -24.07 7.63 -5.39
N ARG A 22 -23.58 6.53 -4.79
CA ARG A 22 -23.40 6.43 -3.34
C ARG A 22 -22.35 7.43 -2.82
N GLU A 23 -21.28 7.62 -3.57
CA GLU A 23 -20.16 8.49 -3.20
C GLU A 23 -20.33 9.93 -3.70
N GLN A 24 -21.39 10.24 -4.46
CA GLN A 24 -21.65 11.56 -5.06
C GLN A 24 -20.49 12.08 -5.92
N VAL A 25 -19.84 11.18 -6.66
CA VAL A 25 -18.73 11.50 -7.57
C VAL A 25 -19.06 11.08 -9.00
N SER A 26 -18.32 11.60 -9.98
CA SER A 26 -18.44 11.15 -11.37
C SER A 26 -17.84 9.76 -11.56
N ILE A 27 -18.36 8.99 -12.53
CA ILE A 27 -17.78 7.70 -12.94
C ILE A 27 -16.30 7.86 -13.31
N SER A 28 -15.95 8.95 -14.01
CA SER A 28 -14.56 9.21 -14.38
C SER A 28 -13.65 9.44 -13.18
N ALA A 29 -14.16 10.05 -12.09
CA ALA A 29 -13.39 10.21 -10.86
C ALA A 29 -13.14 8.85 -10.20
N LEU A 30 -14.17 8.02 -10.12
CA LEU A 30 -14.07 6.67 -9.56
C LEU A 30 -13.10 5.78 -10.36
N VAL A 31 -13.17 5.83 -11.70
CA VAL A 31 -12.24 5.09 -12.57
C VAL A 31 -10.80 5.55 -12.35
N ARG A 32 -10.55 6.85 -12.24
CA ARG A 32 -9.20 7.35 -11.95
C ARG A 32 -8.69 6.89 -10.59
N GLN A 33 -9.50 7.00 -9.54
CA GLN A 33 -9.12 6.52 -8.21
C GLN A 33 -8.80 5.03 -8.21
N ALA A 34 -9.59 4.22 -8.91
CA ALA A 34 -9.35 2.79 -9.04
C ALA A 34 -8.04 2.51 -9.80
N VAL A 35 -7.77 3.23 -10.89
CA VAL A 35 -6.51 3.11 -11.64
C VAL A 35 -5.32 3.56 -10.79
N ASP A 36 -5.43 4.69 -10.07
CA ASP A 36 -4.36 5.19 -9.21
C ASP A 36 -4.05 4.22 -8.07
N ALA A 37 -5.09 3.62 -7.46
CA ALA A 37 -4.93 2.60 -6.42
C ALA A 37 -4.29 1.34 -6.99
N TRP A 38 -4.78 0.85 -8.13
CA TRP A 38 -4.25 -0.34 -8.78
C TRP A 38 -2.80 -0.17 -9.21
N VAL A 39 -2.43 0.98 -9.79
CA VAL A 39 -1.04 1.28 -10.17
C VAL A 39 -0.17 1.37 -8.91
N LYS A 40 -0.62 2.02 -7.84
CA LYS A 40 0.13 2.08 -6.57
C LYS A 40 0.34 0.69 -5.97
N ASP A 41 -0.68 -0.16 -6.01
CA ASP A 41 -0.61 -1.53 -5.49
C ASP A 41 0.28 -2.43 -6.37
N ASP A 42 0.23 -2.29 -7.70
CA ASP A 42 1.04 -3.04 -8.67
C ASP A 42 2.50 -2.58 -8.67
N THR A 43 2.78 -1.31 -8.37
CA THR A 43 4.15 -0.84 -8.13
C THR A 43 4.75 -1.39 -6.84
N GLY A 44 3.96 -2.09 -6.00
CA GLY A 44 4.28 -2.29 -4.60
C GLY A 44 4.64 -0.96 -3.93
N ALA A 45 5.10 -0.98 -2.69
CA ALA A 45 6.04 0.07 -2.32
C ALA A 45 7.20 -0.06 -3.32
N THR A 46 7.37 0.90 -4.23
CA THR A 46 8.56 0.95 -5.10
C THR A 46 9.77 0.73 -4.21
N ASP A 47 10.84 0.11 -4.72
CA ASP A 47 12.02 -0.14 -3.89
C ASP A 47 12.48 1.15 -3.19
N ASP A 48 12.33 2.30 -3.84
CA ASP A 48 12.52 3.63 -3.25
C ASP A 48 11.62 3.94 -2.05
N GLU A 49 10.33 3.59 -2.08
CA GLU A 49 9.41 3.77 -0.95
C GLU A 49 9.75 2.81 0.20
N LYS A 50 10.10 1.55 -0.11
CA LYS A 50 10.56 0.58 0.90
C LYS A 50 11.85 1.06 1.57
N ILE A 51 12.81 1.53 0.78
CA ILE A 51 14.09 2.08 1.24
C ILE A 51 13.83 3.33 2.10
N ARG A 52 12.99 4.26 1.64
CA ARG A 52 12.68 5.48 2.39
C ARG A 52 12.02 5.17 3.73
N ARG A 53 11.10 4.20 3.77
CA ARG A 53 10.48 3.72 5.02
C ARG A 53 11.48 3.03 5.94
N ALA A 54 12.37 2.20 5.41
CA ALA A 54 13.40 1.53 6.19
C ALA A 54 14.39 2.54 6.81
N ILE A 55 14.85 3.52 6.01
CA ILE A 55 15.69 4.63 6.49
C ILE A 55 14.96 5.43 7.57
N ALA A 56 13.69 5.78 7.35
CA ALA A 56 12.90 6.52 8.32
C ALA A 56 12.64 5.73 9.62
N ALA A 57 12.70 4.39 9.60
CA ALA A 57 12.59 3.57 10.80
C ALA A 57 13.90 3.48 11.60
N GLY A 58 15.05 3.66 10.95
CA GLY A 58 16.36 3.65 11.59
C GLY A 58 16.47 4.70 12.70
N GLY A 59 16.82 4.26 13.91
CA GLY A 59 17.02 5.14 15.07
C GLY A 59 15.75 5.60 15.78
N ARG A 60 14.55 5.22 15.32
CA ARG A 60 13.28 5.54 16.01
C ARG A 60 13.02 4.69 17.26
N PHE A 61 13.72 3.57 17.39
CA PHE A 61 13.51 2.60 18.45
C PHE A 61 14.85 2.26 19.10
N ALA A 62 14.86 2.16 20.43
CA ALA A 62 16.00 1.72 21.20
C ALA A 62 15.55 0.57 22.10
N SER A 63 16.17 -0.60 21.95
CA SER A 63 15.94 -1.75 22.84
C SER A 63 16.56 -1.54 24.23
N GLY A 64 17.43 -0.53 24.40
CA GLY A 64 18.23 -0.32 25.61
C GLY A 64 19.39 -1.33 25.76
N LEU A 65 19.49 -2.29 24.85
CA LEU A 65 20.48 -3.36 24.83
C LEU A 65 21.44 -3.12 23.66
N HIS A 66 22.74 -3.25 23.91
CA HIS A 66 23.80 -2.88 22.96
C HIS A 66 24.25 -4.04 22.06
N ASP A 67 23.81 -5.26 22.34
CA ASP A 67 24.24 -6.49 21.67
C ASP A 67 23.11 -7.21 20.90
N VAL A 68 21.90 -6.63 20.85
CA VAL A 68 20.74 -7.24 20.13
C VAL A 68 21.05 -7.50 18.67
N ALA A 69 21.84 -6.64 18.02
CA ALA A 69 22.24 -6.85 16.63
C ALA A 69 23.19 -8.06 16.46
N ARG A 70 23.93 -8.43 17.51
CA ARG A 70 24.92 -9.52 17.50
C ARG A 70 24.30 -10.85 17.96
N GLU A 71 23.47 -10.80 18.99
CA GLU A 71 22.88 -11.97 19.63
C GLU A 71 21.39 -12.13 19.27
N HIS A 72 20.97 -11.60 18.12
CA HIS A 72 19.58 -11.53 17.68
C HIS A 72 18.84 -12.87 17.83
N ASP A 73 19.46 -13.97 17.42
CA ASP A 73 18.85 -15.30 17.44
C ASP A 73 18.64 -15.82 18.86
N ALA A 74 19.53 -15.49 19.80
CA ALA A 74 19.39 -15.84 21.20
C ALA A 74 18.23 -15.08 21.85
N TYR A 75 18.10 -13.78 21.57
CA TYR A 75 16.97 -12.98 22.03
C TYR A 75 15.64 -13.46 21.43
N LEU A 76 15.63 -13.84 20.14
CA LEU A 76 14.45 -14.37 19.48
C LEU A 76 14.02 -15.72 20.07
N ALA A 77 14.98 -16.60 20.36
CA ALA A 77 14.71 -17.89 20.98
C ALA A 77 14.21 -17.73 22.42
N ASP A 78 14.73 -16.78 23.20
CA ASP A 78 14.30 -16.54 24.58
C ASP A 78 12.84 -16.05 24.64
N ASP A 79 12.45 -15.15 23.73
CA ASP A 79 11.10 -14.57 23.70
C ASP A 79 10.04 -15.56 23.15
N LEU A 80 10.41 -16.43 22.21
CA LEU A 80 9.50 -17.46 21.65
C LEU A 80 9.24 -18.64 22.60
N HIS A 81 10.08 -18.84 23.62
CA HIS A 81 9.92 -19.93 24.59
C HIS A 81 9.29 -19.49 25.92
N ARG A 82 8.77 -18.27 25.99
CA ARG A 82 8.06 -17.71 27.15
C ARG A 82 6.55 -17.94 27.09
#